data_AF-A0A6P8BHI2-F1
#
_entry.id   AF-A0A6P8BHI2-F1
#
_cell.length_a   1.000
_cell.length_b   1.000
_cell.length_c   1.000
_cell.angle_alpha   90.00
_cell.angle_beta   90.00
_cell.angle_gamma   90.00
#
_symmetry.space_group_name_H-M   'P 1'
#
loop_
_entity.id
_entity.type
_entity.pdbx_description
1 polymer ?
#
loop_
_entity_poly.entity_id
_entity_poly.type
_entity_poly.pdbx_seq_one_letter_code
_entity_poly.pdbx_strand_id
1 'polypeptide(L)'
;MRDVGVLAEQGATGNFLLWEETFGIREPAFHALFKDKKITTGLGTADIMSRHGLDQPEYFKIPRFGPLAVLSSASGGPSSTGGLDAVSLFSRLPEASSKDEAITIITGALVEKVAAILQMPASEVDSSRPIYRYGVNSLVALKIRNWIITEIKATVALLEVLAAVPMEVFSARIAEKSKLVSFN
;
A
#
# COMPACT_ATOMS: atom_id res chain seq x y z
N MET A 1 36.29 0.55 13.11
CA MET A 1 36.42 -0.04 11.77
C MET A 1 35.15 -0.84 11.52
N ARG A 2 34.48 -0.60 10.38
CA ARG A 2 33.19 -1.21 10.01
C ARG A 2 33.52 -2.08 8.79
N ASP A 3 33.73 -3.37 9.01
CA ASP A 3 34.66 -4.16 8.18
C ASP A 3 33.97 -5.12 7.20
N VAL A 4 32.74 -4.81 6.74
CA VAL A 4 32.00 -5.68 5.82
C VAL A 4 31.50 -4.99 4.56
N GLY A 5 31.75 -5.62 3.40
CA GLY A 5 31.26 -5.20 2.10
C GLY A 5 32.27 -4.39 1.28
N VAL A 6 31.92 -4.10 0.03
CA VAL A 6 32.80 -3.43 -0.96
C VAL A 6 33.39 -2.11 -0.44
N LEU A 7 32.64 -1.39 0.39
CA LEU A 7 33.09 -0.12 1.01
C LEU A 7 34.19 -0.32 2.07
N ALA A 8 34.18 -1.45 2.79
CA ALA A 8 35.21 -1.80 3.76
C ALA A 8 36.49 -2.33 3.08
N GLU A 9 36.35 -3.03 1.94
CA GLU A 9 37.48 -3.61 1.21
C GLU A 9 38.17 -2.62 0.27
N GLN A 10 37.40 -1.74 -0.37
CA GLN A 10 37.90 -0.82 -1.41
C GLN A 10 37.95 0.64 -0.95
N GLY A 11 37.45 0.92 0.25
CA GLY A 11 37.27 2.27 0.78
C GLY A 11 36.03 2.95 0.19
N ALA A 12 35.25 3.63 1.03
CA ALA A 12 34.17 4.47 0.56
C ALA A 12 34.72 5.80 -0.01
N THR A 13 34.16 6.28 -1.12
CA THR A 13 34.51 7.59 -1.70
C THR A 13 33.24 8.37 -2.05
N GLY A 14 33.30 9.70 -1.94
CA GLY A 14 32.17 10.59 -2.21
C GLY A 14 30.97 10.33 -1.30
N ASN A 15 29.76 10.36 -1.86
CA ASN A 15 28.51 10.19 -1.11
C ASN A 15 28.44 8.87 -0.34
N PHE A 16 29.11 7.80 -0.81
CA PHE A 16 29.08 6.51 -0.12
C PHE A 16 29.69 6.54 1.29
N LEU A 17 30.65 7.42 1.56
CA LEU A 17 31.30 7.52 2.88
C LEU A 17 30.36 8.19 3.90
N LEU A 18 29.60 9.19 3.46
CA LEU A 18 28.57 9.84 4.26
C LEU A 18 27.32 8.94 4.45
N TRP A 19 26.99 8.15 3.42
CA TRP A 19 25.91 7.17 3.48
C TRP A 19 26.26 5.98 4.38
N GLU A 20 27.53 5.57 4.45
CA GLU A 20 28.00 4.55 5.40
C GLU A 20 27.80 4.98 6.85
N GLU A 21 28.03 6.26 7.16
CA GLU A 21 27.80 6.78 8.51
C GLU A 21 26.30 6.75 8.86
N THR A 22 25.46 7.18 7.93
CA THR A 22 24.01 7.40 8.15
C THR A 22 23.19 6.10 8.05
N PHE A 23 23.53 5.21 7.13
CA PHE A 23 22.75 4.01 6.78
C PHE A 23 23.55 2.70 6.87
N GLY A 24 24.85 2.73 7.17
CA GLY A 24 25.69 1.55 7.22
C GLY A 24 25.38 0.64 8.42
N ILE A 25 25.31 -0.67 8.18
CA ILE A 25 25.17 -1.69 9.22
C ILE A 25 26.55 -2.07 9.74
N ARG A 26 26.72 -2.11 11.07
CA ARG A 26 27.96 -2.57 11.72
C ARG A 26 28.12 -4.07 11.57
N GLU A 27 29.34 -4.54 11.37
CA GLU A 27 29.65 -5.98 11.27
C GLU A 27 29.07 -6.85 12.40
N PRO A 28 29.18 -6.50 13.70
CA PRO A 28 28.58 -7.32 14.75
C PRO A 28 27.05 -7.41 14.65
N ALA A 29 26.39 -6.34 14.21
CA ALA A 29 24.94 -6.31 13.98
C ALA A 29 24.56 -7.13 12.73
N PHE A 30 25.39 -7.06 11.69
CA PHE A 30 25.24 -7.86 10.48
C PHE A 30 25.34 -9.36 10.77
N HIS A 31 26.36 -9.80 11.52
CA HIS A 31 26.52 -11.21 11.92
C HIS A 31 25.39 -11.69 12.82
N ALA A 32 24.87 -10.83 13.72
CA ALA A 32 23.71 -11.15 14.54
C ALA A 32 22.44 -11.36 13.69
N LEU A 33 22.18 -10.48 12.72
CA LEU A 33 21.06 -10.61 11.77
C LEU A 33 21.17 -11.89 10.92
N PHE A 34 22.39 -12.25 10.50
CA PHE A 34 22.63 -13.46 9.72
C PHE A 34 22.38 -14.75 10.51
N LYS A 35 22.67 -14.75 11.82
CA LYS A 35 22.39 -15.89 12.70
C LYS A 35 20.89 -16.15 12.83
N ASP A 36 20.08 -15.09 12.81
CA ASP A 36 18.62 -15.16 12.86
C ASP A 36 17.97 -15.36 11.47
N LYS A 37 18.77 -15.58 10.41
CA LYS A 37 18.36 -15.83 9.02
C LYS A 37 17.40 -14.79 8.42
N LYS A 38 17.34 -13.58 8.99
CA LYS A 38 16.46 -12.52 8.50
C LYS A 38 17.22 -11.21 8.42
N ILE A 39 17.41 -10.73 7.19
CA ILE A 39 18.02 -9.44 6.91
C ILE A 39 16.90 -8.46 6.57
N THR A 40 16.70 -7.46 7.41
CA THR A 40 15.83 -6.33 7.08
C THR A 40 16.69 -5.25 6.46
N THR A 41 16.42 -4.92 5.19
CA THR A 41 16.99 -3.76 4.52
C THR A 41 15.96 -2.63 4.49
N GLY A 42 16.43 -1.39 4.44
CA GLY A 42 15.59 -0.20 4.40
C GLY A 42 16.12 0.81 3.39
N LEU A 43 15.24 1.69 2.93
CA LEU A 43 15.60 2.85 2.11
C LEU A 43 15.50 4.10 2.98
N GLY A 44 16.46 5.02 2.82
CA GLY A 44 16.44 6.31 3.49
C GLY A 44 15.33 7.22 2.96
N THR A 45 14.79 8.08 3.83
CA THR A 45 13.81 9.11 3.48
C THR A 45 14.48 10.46 3.27
N ALA A 46 13.80 11.38 2.58
CA ALA A 46 14.26 12.75 2.32
C ALA A 46 14.58 13.51 3.61
N ASP A 47 13.86 13.22 4.71
CA ASP A 47 14.12 13.82 6.01
C ASP A 47 15.49 13.42 6.57
N ILE A 48 15.85 12.13 6.48
CA ILE A 48 17.17 11.66 6.91
C ILE A 48 18.26 12.26 6.00
N MET A 49 18.01 12.30 4.69
CA MET A 49 18.97 12.89 3.74
C MET A 49 19.22 14.37 4.05
N SER A 50 18.17 15.16 4.27
CA SER A 50 18.30 16.59 4.55
C SER A 50 18.98 16.87 5.89
N ARG A 51 18.74 16.06 6.93
CA ARG A 51 19.39 16.25 8.25
C ARG A 51 20.88 15.98 8.23
N HIS A 52 21.32 15.06 7.37
CA HIS A 52 22.72 14.67 7.23
C HIS A 52 23.41 15.35 6.04
N GLY A 53 22.76 16.31 5.38
CA GLY A 53 23.33 17.04 4.25
C GLY A 53 23.62 16.17 3.02
N LEU A 54 22.83 15.11 2.83
CA LEU A 54 22.98 14.16 1.74
C LEU A 54 22.14 14.59 0.53
N ASP A 55 22.71 14.45 -0.65
CA ASP A 55 21.96 14.60 -1.90
C ASP A 55 20.88 13.53 -2.01
N GLN A 56 19.73 13.94 -2.55
CA GLN A 56 18.64 13.02 -2.80
C GLN A 56 19.02 12.07 -3.95
N PRO A 57 18.83 10.75 -3.77
CA PRO A 57 19.16 9.79 -4.80
C PRO A 57 18.15 9.82 -5.96
N GLU A 58 18.63 9.47 -7.15
CA GLU A 58 17.83 9.47 -8.39
C GLU A 58 16.54 8.64 -8.29
N TYR A 59 16.51 7.57 -7.50
CA TYR A 59 15.32 6.75 -7.32
C TYR A 59 14.16 7.50 -6.66
N PHE A 60 14.39 8.64 -6.00
CA PHE A 60 13.31 9.50 -5.48
C PHE A 60 12.44 10.11 -6.59
N LYS A 61 12.96 10.23 -7.81
CA LYS A 61 12.22 10.74 -8.98
C LYS A 61 11.23 9.70 -9.54
N ILE A 62 11.34 8.44 -9.13
CA ILE A 62 10.44 7.39 -9.58
C ILE A 62 9.12 7.51 -8.79
N PRO A 63 7.94 7.60 -9.43
CA PRO A 63 6.67 7.83 -8.74
C PRO A 63 6.37 6.86 -7.60
N ARG A 64 6.79 5.59 -7.74
CA ARG A 64 6.63 4.55 -6.71
C ARG A 64 7.41 4.84 -5.42
N PHE A 65 8.49 5.61 -5.48
CA PHE A 65 9.29 6.03 -4.33
C PHE A 65 8.97 7.48 -3.89
N GLY A 66 7.98 8.12 -4.50
CA GLY A 66 7.55 9.48 -4.16
C GLY A 66 7.32 9.71 -2.66
N PRO A 67 6.70 8.78 -1.89
CA PRO A 67 6.54 8.96 -0.45
C PRO A 67 7.86 9.06 0.34
N LEU A 68 8.96 8.47 -0.16
CA LEU A 68 10.28 8.59 0.47
C LEU A 68 10.93 9.95 0.19
N ALA A 69 10.52 10.62 -0.90
CA ALA A 69 11.08 11.89 -1.35
C ALA A 69 10.48 13.12 -0.65
N VAL A 70 9.39 12.93 0.11
CA VAL A 70 8.70 14.02 0.82
C VAL A 70 9.41 14.32 2.14
N LEU A 71 9.77 15.59 2.35
CA LEU A 71 10.23 16.08 3.66
C LEU A 71 9.05 16.14 4.61
N SER A 72 9.17 15.51 5.78
CA SER A 72 8.16 15.63 6.83
C SER A 72 8.09 17.08 7.32
N SER A 73 7.08 17.82 6.90
CA SER A 73 6.66 19.04 7.58
C SER A 73 6.19 18.63 8.98
N ALA A 74 6.77 19.24 10.02
CA ALA A 74 6.41 18.99 11.42
C ALA A 74 4.97 19.45 11.71
N SER A 75 4.01 18.63 11.31
CA SER A 75 2.62 18.64 11.74
C SER A 75 2.21 17.18 11.84
N GLY A 76 2.45 16.59 13.00
CA GLY A 76 2.05 15.23 13.33
C GLY A 76 0.53 15.10 13.29
N GLY A 77 0.03 14.60 12.18
CA GLY A 77 -1.29 14.02 12.01
C GLY A 77 -1.13 12.77 11.13
N PRO A 78 -1.97 11.74 11.29
CA PRO A 78 -1.90 10.56 10.43
C PRO A 78 -2.11 11.02 8.99
N SER A 79 -1.05 10.98 8.19
CA SER A 79 -1.09 11.26 6.76
C SER A 79 -1.82 10.11 6.07
N SER A 80 -3.15 10.25 6.07
CA SER A 80 -4.00 9.81 4.98
C SER A 80 -3.41 10.36 3.68
N THR A 81 -2.82 9.49 2.87
CA THR A 81 -2.51 9.80 1.48
C THR A 81 -3.84 10.02 0.76
N GLY A 82 -4.27 11.28 0.73
CA GLY A 82 -5.32 11.78 -0.13
C GLY A 82 -4.85 11.71 -1.58
N GLY A 83 -5.29 10.67 -2.30
CA GLY A 83 -5.84 10.91 -3.61
C GLY A 83 -7.16 11.65 -3.39
N LEU A 84 -7.21 12.88 -3.85
CA LEU A 84 -8.45 13.66 -3.98
C LEU A 84 -9.42 12.81 -4.84
N ASP A 85 -10.68 12.73 -4.42
CA ASP A 85 -11.84 12.05 -5.05
C ASP A 85 -12.35 10.72 -4.47
N ALA A 86 -12.06 10.40 -3.21
CA ALA A 86 -12.92 9.50 -2.44
C ALA A 86 -13.56 10.27 -1.28
N VAL A 87 -14.72 10.89 -1.53
CA VAL A 87 -15.71 11.06 -0.45
C VAL A 87 -15.82 9.68 0.19
N SER A 88 -15.29 9.54 1.40
CA SER A 88 -15.00 8.25 2.01
C SER A 88 -16.22 7.35 1.88
N LEU A 89 -16.05 6.08 1.53
CA LEU A 89 -17.22 5.20 1.33
C LEU A 89 -18.01 5.10 2.64
N PHE A 90 -17.35 5.32 3.77
CA PHE A 90 -17.94 5.61 5.07
C PHE A 90 -19.03 6.68 5.10
N SER A 91 -18.91 7.75 4.32
CA SER A 91 -19.93 8.80 4.21
C SER A 91 -21.00 8.49 3.15
N ARG A 92 -20.65 7.80 2.06
CA ARG A 92 -21.60 7.53 0.96
C ARG A 92 -22.47 6.29 1.17
N LEU A 93 -21.96 5.27 1.86
CA LEU A 93 -22.68 4.02 2.13
C LEU A 93 -23.92 4.22 3.02
N PRO A 94 -23.87 5.05 4.09
CA PRO A 94 -25.04 5.34 4.90
C PRO A 94 -26.08 6.23 4.21
N GLU A 95 -25.68 7.00 3.20
CA GLU A 95 -26.58 7.86 2.41
C GLU A 95 -27.32 7.09 1.31
N ALA A 96 -26.91 5.84 1.02
CA ALA A 96 -27.56 5.00 0.02
C ALA A 96 -29.00 4.71 0.45
N SER A 97 -29.96 5.13 -0.37
CA SER A 97 -31.39 5.04 -0.07
C SER A 97 -31.97 3.65 -0.41
N SER A 98 -31.23 2.85 -1.17
CA SER A 98 -31.65 1.52 -1.63
C SER A 98 -30.49 0.52 -1.68
N LYS A 99 -30.82 -0.77 -1.60
CA LYS A 99 -29.87 -1.88 -1.73
C LYS A 99 -29.11 -1.82 -3.04
N ASP A 100 -29.79 -1.52 -4.15
CA ASP A 100 -29.16 -1.43 -5.47
C ASP A 100 -28.18 -0.25 -5.57
N GLU A 101 -28.48 0.86 -4.89
CA GLU A 101 -27.60 2.03 -4.85
C GLU A 101 -26.32 1.73 -4.08
N ALA A 102 -26.44 1.09 -2.92
CA ALA A 102 -25.27 0.65 -2.14
C ALA A 102 -24.40 -0.34 -2.92
N ILE A 103 -25.01 -1.28 -3.65
CA ILE A 103 -24.28 -2.25 -4.49
C ILE A 103 -23.51 -1.50 -5.59
N THR A 104 -24.13 -0.51 -6.22
CA THR A 104 -23.49 0.29 -7.28
C THR A 104 -22.29 1.07 -6.73
N ILE A 105 -22.43 1.69 -5.55
CA ILE A 105 -21.34 2.41 -4.87
C ILE A 105 -20.19 1.45 -4.53
N ILE A 106 -20.49 0.28 -3.96
CA ILE A 106 -19.47 -0.72 -3.60
C ILE A 106 -18.77 -1.26 -4.84
N THR A 107 -19.52 -1.52 -5.92
CA THR A 107 -18.96 -2.05 -7.17
C THR A 107 -17.99 -1.04 -7.79
N GLY A 108 -18.38 0.24 -7.91
CA GLY A 108 -17.49 1.29 -8.42
C GLY A 108 -16.23 1.44 -7.57
N ALA A 109 -16.38 1.46 -6.25
CA ALA A 109 -15.26 1.52 -5.32
C ALA A 109 -14.31 0.31 -5.43
N LEU A 110 -14.87 -0.89 -5.64
CA LEU A 110 -14.09 -2.11 -5.80
C LEU A 110 -13.30 -2.07 -7.12
N VAL A 111 -13.90 -1.59 -8.20
CA VAL A 111 -13.26 -1.37 -9.51
C VAL A 111 -12.09 -0.41 -9.38
N GLU A 112 -12.31 0.77 -8.78
CA GLU A 112 -11.24 1.74 -8.51
C GLU A 112 -10.14 1.16 -7.64
N LYS A 113 -10.50 0.39 -6.60
CA LYS A 113 -9.53 -0.22 -5.70
C LYS A 113 -8.67 -1.26 -6.40
N VAL A 114 -9.28 -2.10 -7.22
CA VAL A 114 -8.56 -3.12 -8.00
C VAL A 114 -7.65 -2.44 -9.02
N ALA A 115 -8.14 -1.44 -9.75
CA ALA A 115 -7.36 -0.65 -10.70
C ALA A 115 -6.14 0.01 -10.02
N ALA A 116 -6.34 0.62 -8.86
CA ALA A 116 -5.27 1.25 -8.09
C ALA A 116 -4.21 0.26 -7.59
N ILE A 117 -4.62 -0.93 -7.13
CA ILE A 117 -3.67 -1.95 -6.66
C ILE A 117 -2.88 -2.56 -7.83
N LEU A 118 -3.52 -2.72 -8.98
CA LEU A 118 -2.89 -3.27 -10.18
C LEU A 118 -2.16 -2.22 -11.04
N GLN A 119 -2.24 -0.94 -10.66
CA GLN A 119 -1.63 0.18 -11.39
C GLN A 119 -2.08 0.26 -12.85
N MET A 120 -3.37 0.02 -13.09
CA MET A 120 -4.01 0.12 -14.41
C MET A 120 -5.16 1.12 -14.36
N PRO A 121 -5.58 1.71 -15.49
CA PRO A 121 -6.73 2.60 -15.51
C PRO A 121 -8.02 1.84 -15.16
N ALA A 122 -8.93 2.48 -14.44
CA ALA A 122 -10.20 1.87 -14.04
C ALA A 122 -11.07 1.44 -15.24
N SER A 123 -10.90 2.07 -16.40
CA SER A 123 -11.56 1.69 -17.67
C SER A 123 -11.19 0.30 -18.17
N GLU A 124 -10.07 -0.28 -17.73
CA GLU A 124 -9.65 -1.64 -18.09
C GLU A 124 -10.19 -2.70 -17.13
N VAL A 125 -10.83 -2.29 -16.03
CA VAL A 125 -11.42 -3.19 -15.04
C VAL A 125 -12.92 -3.32 -15.28
N ASP A 126 -13.31 -4.45 -15.87
CA ASP A 126 -14.69 -4.88 -16.10
C ASP A 126 -15.29 -5.53 -14.85
N SER A 127 -16.36 -4.92 -14.32
CA SER A 127 -17.10 -5.35 -13.12
C SER A 127 -17.89 -6.66 -13.30
N SER A 128 -18.18 -7.04 -14.54
CA SER A 128 -18.86 -8.30 -14.85
C SER A 128 -17.94 -9.52 -14.70
N ARG A 129 -16.63 -9.29 -14.51
CA ARG A 129 -15.62 -10.35 -14.39
C ARG A 129 -15.18 -10.58 -12.95
N PRO A 130 -14.76 -11.79 -12.60
CA PRO A 130 -14.14 -12.06 -11.30
C PRO A 130 -12.79 -11.39 -11.12
N ILE A 131 -12.49 -10.96 -9.89
CA ILE A 131 -11.25 -10.26 -9.51
C ILE A 131 -10.00 -11.09 -9.85
N TYR A 132 -10.05 -12.42 -9.69
CA TYR A 132 -8.90 -13.29 -9.94
C TYR A 132 -8.42 -13.27 -11.41
N ARG A 133 -9.30 -12.91 -12.36
CA ARG A 133 -8.93 -12.85 -13.80
C ARG A 133 -7.90 -11.77 -14.10
N TYR A 134 -7.79 -10.75 -13.26
CA TYR A 134 -6.80 -9.68 -13.39
C TYR A 134 -5.43 -10.04 -12.80
N GLY A 135 -5.16 -11.32 -12.53
CA GLY A 135 -3.88 -11.77 -11.97
C GLY A 135 -3.74 -11.48 -10.47
N VAL A 136 -4.86 -11.24 -9.77
CA VAL A 136 -4.87 -11.02 -8.33
C VAL A 136 -4.39 -12.28 -7.61
N ASN A 137 -3.20 -12.20 -7.00
CA ASN A 137 -2.61 -13.26 -6.19
C ASN A 137 -3.08 -13.20 -4.73
N SER A 138 -2.67 -14.17 -3.91
CA SER A 138 -3.07 -14.27 -2.50
C SER A 138 -2.71 -13.03 -1.66
N LEU A 139 -1.58 -12.36 -1.95
CA LEU A 139 -1.16 -11.14 -1.24
C LEU A 139 -2.02 -9.93 -1.62
N VAL A 140 -2.33 -9.78 -2.91
CA VAL A 140 -3.21 -8.72 -3.40
C VAL A 140 -4.64 -8.93 -2.88
N ALA A 141 -5.12 -10.18 -2.86
CA ALA A 141 -6.42 -10.52 -2.28
C ALA A 141 -6.50 -10.16 -0.78
N LEU A 142 -5.42 -10.34 -0.02
CA LEU A 142 -5.35 -9.88 1.38
C LEU A 142 -5.46 -8.35 1.50
N LYS A 143 -4.83 -7.59 0.59
CA LYS A 143 -4.95 -6.12 0.58
C LYS A 143 -6.40 -5.68 0.31
N ILE A 144 -7.06 -6.30 -0.67
CA ILE A 144 -8.47 -6.04 -0.99
C ILE A 144 -9.36 -6.38 0.21
N ARG A 145 -9.17 -7.56 0.81
CA ARG A 145 -9.90 -7.99 2.01
C ARG A 145 -9.75 -7.00 3.16
N ASN A 146 -8.51 -6.59 3.45
CA ASN A 146 -8.26 -5.65 4.54
C ASN A 146 -8.92 -4.31 4.28
N TRP A 147 -8.90 -3.83 3.03
CA TRP A 147 -9.60 -2.60 2.63
C TRP A 147 -11.12 -2.70 2.82
N ILE A 148 -11.75 -3.82 2.45
CA ILE A 148 -13.19 -4.04 2.67
C ILE A 148 -13.53 -3.97 4.17
N ILE A 149 -12.70 -4.59 5.02
CA ILE A 149 -12.90 -4.59 6.48
C ILE A 149 -12.74 -3.17 7.04
N THR A 150 -11.74 -2.43 6.59
CA THR A 150 -11.48 -1.09 7.10
C THR A 150 -12.55 -0.12 6.65
N GLU A 151 -12.87 -0.10 5.35
CA GLU A 151 -13.62 0.98 4.68
C GLU A 151 -15.13 0.72 4.63
N ILE A 152 -15.54 -0.55 4.41
CA ILE A 152 -16.95 -0.94 4.25
C ILE A 152 -17.49 -1.60 5.54
N LYS A 153 -16.62 -1.85 6.53
CA LYS A 153 -16.93 -2.55 7.79
C LYS A 153 -17.67 -3.87 7.57
N ALA A 154 -17.33 -4.58 6.50
CA ALA A 154 -17.86 -5.90 6.16
C ALA A 154 -16.81 -6.99 6.40
N THR A 155 -17.21 -8.08 7.06
CA THR A 155 -16.33 -9.23 7.28
C THR A 155 -16.44 -10.21 6.12
N VAL A 156 -15.42 -10.28 5.28
CA VAL A 156 -15.33 -11.22 4.15
C VAL A 156 -14.21 -12.24 4.35
N ALA A 157 -14.42 -13.47 3.91
CA ALA A 157 -13.38 -14.50 3.92
C ALA A 157 -12.43 -14.31 2.73
N LEU A 158 -11.15 -14.70 2.87
CA LEU A 158 -10.19 -14.56 1.77
C LEU A 158 -10.60 -15.37 0.54
N LEU A 159 -11.21 -16.54 0.74
CA LEU A 159 -11.75 -17.37 -0.34
C LEU A 159 -12.88 -16.70 -1.11
N GLU A 160 -13.65 -15.81 -0.47
CA GLU A 160 -14.71 -15.06 -1.14
C GLU A 160 -14.12 -14.00 -2.10
N VAL A 161 -12.99 -13.40 -1.76
CA VAL A 161 -12.26 -12.45 -2.62
C VAL A 161 -11.66 -13.15 -3.84
N LEU A 162 -11.20 -14.39 -3.67
CA LEU A 162 -10.61 -15.21 -4.72
C LEU A 162 -11.63 -16.05 -5.49
N ALA A 163 -12.92 -15.97 -5.12
CA ALA A 163 -13.95 -16.77 -5.74
C ALA A 163 -14.13 -16.40 -7.22
N ALA A 164 -14.58 -17.36 -8.01
CA ALA A 164 -14.91 -17.13 -9.42
C ALA A 164 -16.28 -16.47 -9.59
N VAL A 165 -16.47 -15.34 -8.92
CA VAL A 165 -17.74 -14.60 -8.86
C VAL A 165 -17.51 -13.19 -9.44
N PRO A 166 -18.41 -12.67 -10.29
CA PRO A 166 -18.36 -11.29 -10.78
C PRO A 166 -18.28 -10.27 -9.64
N MET A 167 -17.61 -9.13 -9.89
CA MET A 167 -17.45 -8.08 -8.89
C MET A 167 -18.79 -7.48 -8.44
N GLU A 168 -19.78 -7.42 -9.32
CA GLU A 168 -21.15 -7.00 -9.00
C GLU A 168 -21.82 -7.92 -7.97
N VAL A 169 -21.76 -9.22 -8.21
CA VAL A 169 -22.33 -10.24 -7.31
C VAL A 169 -21.56 -10.28 -5.99
N PHE A 170 -20.24 -10.10 -6.04
CA PHE A 170 -19.42 -9.99 -4.84
C PHE A 170 -19.77 -8.73 -4.03
N SER A 171 -20.03 -7.61 -4.69
CA SER A 171 -20.45 -6.35 -4.05
C SER A 171 -21.80 -6.48 -3.36
N ALA A 172 -22.76 -7.22 -3.93
CA ALA A 172 -24.01 -7.57 -3.27
C ALA A 172 -23.79 -8.34 -1.96
N ARG A 173 -22.89 -9.33 -1.96
CA ARG A 173 -22.54 -10.08 -0.75
C ARG A 173 -21.84 -9.21 0.31
N ILE A 174 -21.02 -8.25 -0.13
CA ILE A 174 -20.37 -7.29 0.77
C ILE A 174 -21.43 -6.37 1.39
N ALA A 175 -22.38 -5.87 0.59
CA ALA A 175 -23.47 -5.01 1.06
C ALA A 175 -24.30 -5.69 2.16
N GLU A 176 -24.66 -6.95 1.96
CA GLU A 176 -25.42 -7.75 2.95
C GLU A 176 -24.65 -7.99 4.27
N LYS A 177 -23.32 -8.06 4.21
CA LYS A 177 -22.46 -8.26 5.38
C LYS A 177 -21.95 -6.95 5.99
N SER A 178 -22.23 -5.80 5.36
CA SER A 178 -21.75 -4.50 5.81
C SER A 178 -22.58 -4.03 7.00
N LYS A 179 -21.89 -3.50 8.02
CA LYS A 179 -22.53 -2.85 9.17
C LYS A 179 -22.95 -1.41 8.89
N LEU A 180 -22.59 -0.87 7.73
CA LEU A 180 -22.81 0.54 7.37
C LEU A 180 -24.11 0.77 6.61
N VAL A 181 -24.76 -0.29 6.14
CA VAL A 181 -26.00 -0.17 5.37
C VAL A 181 -27.13 -0.87 6.11
N SER A 182 -28.11 -0.08 6.54
CA SER A 182 -29.35 -0.58 7.16
C SER A 182 -30.48 -0.40 6.15
N PHE A 183 -30.87 -1.50 5.50
CA PHE A 183 -32.10 -1.52 4.73
C PHE A 183 -33.22 -2.00 5.66
N ASN A 184 -34.21 -1.16 5.89
CA ASN A 184 -35.47 -1.54 6.53
C ASN A 184 -36.36 -2.27 5.53
#